data_AF-A0A8T6WEF8-F1
#
_entry.id   AF-A0A8T6WEF8-F1
#
_cell.length_a   1.000
_cell.length_b   1.000
_cell.length_c   1.000
_cell.angle_alpha   90.00
_cell.angle_beta   90.00
_cell.angle_gamma   90.00
#
_symmetry.space_group_name_H-M   'P 1'
#
loop_
_entity.id
_entity.type
_entity.pdbx_description
1 polymer ?
#
loop_
_entity_poly.entity_id
_entity_poly.type
_entity_poly.pdbx_seq_one_letter_code
_entity_poly.pdbx_strand_id
1 'polypeptide(L)'
;MKIGHEVHVVAPHYPSAQKFEKMKDINVHRFVYFRPKKLQILAYGNRMPSNIAKSKLAKLLIPFYIASLLKKTLTVIKRFRIDVVVAFWAIPQGIVGVLSKKTTRKPLLTRIFPVELALAKSKYKFCQPLLRAVIAESDIVIPNSN
;
A
#
# COMPACT_ATOMS: atom_id res chain seq x y z
N MET A 1 -7.41 0.12 26.23
CA MET A 1 -6.64 -1.15 26.20
C MET A 1 -5.77 -1.15 24.95
N LYS A 2 -4.45 -0.89 25.08
CA LYS A 2 -3.52 -1.06 23.95
C LYS A 2 -3.16 -2.55 23.91
N ILE A 3 -3.61 -3.24 22.87
CA ILE A 3 -3.23 -4.63 22.64
C ILE A 3 -1.74 -4.62 22.26
N GLY A 4 -0.91 -5.44 22.92
CA GLY A 4 0.56 -5.39 22.90
C GLY A 4 1.23 -5.80 21.58
N HIS A 5 0.76 -5.29 20.43
CA HIS A 5 1.29 -5.60 19.12
C HIS A 5 2.36 -4.61 18.66
N GLU A 6 3.48 -5.12 18.15
CA GLU A 6 4.48 -4.30 17.46
C GLU A 6 3.99 -3.95 16.06
N VAL A 7 3.87 -2.65 15.76
CA VAL A 7 3.33 -2.17 14.49
C VAL A 7 4.46 -1.63 13.61
N HIS A 8 4.59 -2.20 12.41
CA HIS A 8 5.47 -1.70 11.36
C HIS A 8 4.67 -1.17 10.18
N VAL A 9 4.87 0.09 9.82
CA VAL A 9 4.19 0.75 8.70
C VAL A 9 5.16 0.90 7.54
N VAL A 10 4.77 0.45 6.35
CA VAL A 10 5.51 0.73 5.11
C VAL A 10 4.82 1.88 4.39
N ALA A 11 5.52 3.00 4.24
CA ALA A 11 4.96 4.23 3.66
C ALA A 11 5.84 4.80 2.53
N PRO A 12 5.28 5.57 1.59
CA PRO A 12 6.09 6.25 0.58
C PRO A 12 7.03 7.29 1.24
N HIS A 13 8.13 7.65 0.58
CA HIS A 13 9.04 8.70 1.05
C HIS A 13 8.58 10.08 0.58
N TYR A 14 8.68 11.10 1.44
CA TYR A 14 8.55 12.52 1.07
C TYR A 14 9.83 13.29 1.43
N PRO A 15 10.16 14.43 0.78
CA PRO A 15 11.47 15.07 0.86
C PRO A 15 12.02 15.35 2.27
N SER A 16 11.16 15.78 3.20
CA SER A 16 11.53 16.08 4.59
C SER A 16 11.42 14.88 5.55
N ALA A 17 11.15 13.68 5.05
CA ALA A 17 10.94 12.48 5.86
C ALA A 17 12.24 11.70 6.08
N GLN A 18 12.42 11.17 7.28
CA GLN A 18 13.40 10.11 7.50
C GLN A 18 12.99 8.81 6.80
N LYS A 19 13.97 8.03 6.34
CA LYS A 19 13.70 6.71 5.73
C LYS A 19 13.16 5.70 6.74
N PHE A 20 13.52 5.86 7.99
CA PHE A 20 12.99 5.11 9.12
C PHE A 20 12.77 6.08 10.26
N GLU A 21 11.65 5.96 10.96
CA GLU A 21 11.42 6.67 12.20
C GLU A 21 10.55 5.81 13.13
N LYS A 22 10.77 5.95 14.44
CA LYS A 22 9.90 5.37 15.46
C LYS A 22 8.98 6.47 15.98
N MET A 23 7.70 6.39 15.64
CA MET A 23 6.66 7.31 16.11
C MET A 23 5.90 6.66 17.27
N LYS A 24 6.27 7.00 18.51
CA LYS A 24 5.73 6.33 19.72
C LYS A 24 6.00 4.81 19.64
N ASP A 25 4.94 4.03 19.43
CA ASP A 25 4.96 2.56 19.36
C ASP A 25 4.91 2.03 17.92
N ILE A 26 5.04 2.91 16.92
CA ILE A 26 4.93 2.56 15.49
C ILE A 26 6.29 2.75 14.81
N ASN A 27 6.77 1.68 14.17
CA ASN A 27 7.99 1.68 13.37
C ASN A 27 7.64 2.01 11.90
N VAL A 28 7.97 3.22 11.44
CA VAL A 28 7.64 3.66 10.07
C VAL A 28 8.84 3.47 9.14
N HIS A 29 8.65 2.66 8.10
CA HIS A 29 9.64 2.33 7.08
C HIS A 29 9.27 2.98 5.75
N ARG A 30 10.02 4.01 5.34
CA ARG A 30 9.75 4.71 4.08
C ARG A 30 10.50 4.13 2.90
N PHE A 31 9.82 4.02 1.77
CA PHE A 31 10.41 3.61 0.49
C PHE A 31 10.45 4.76 -0.51
N VAL A 32 11.57 4.87 -1.22
CA VAL A 32 11.72 5.78 -2.35
C VAL A 32 11.35 5.00 -3.59
N TYR A 33 10.31 5.42 -4.31
CA TYR A 33 9.84 4.73 -5.51
C TYR A 33 10.37 5.31 -6.81
N PHE A 34 10.97 6.51 -6.79
CA PHE A 34 11.54 7.08 -8.00
C PHE A 34 12.73 7.98 -7.70
N ARG A 35 13.69 8.02 -8.63
CA ARG A 35 14.84 8.92 -8.60
C ARG A 35 14.86 9.73 -9.90
N PRO A 36 15.00 11.07 -9.83
CA PRO A 36 15.24 11.90 -8.64
C PRO A 36 14.02 12.03 -7.70
N LYS A 37 14.26 12.19 -6.39
CA LYS A 37 13.22 12.21 -5.32
C LYS A 37 12.13 13.27 -5.55
N LYS A 38 12.46 14.38 -6.23
CA LYS A 38 11.54 15.48 -6.57
C LYS A 38 10.39 15.05 -7.48
N LEU A 39 10.55 13.95 -8.22
CA LEU A 39 9.53 13.43 -9.12
C LEU A 39 8.59 12.42 -8.44
N GLN A 40 8.69 12.22 -7.12
CA GLN A 40 7.76 11.40 -6.35
C GLN A 40 6.41 12.10 -6.15
N ILE A 41 5.68 12.35 -7.24
CA ILE A 41 4.42 13.11 -7.27
C ILE A 41 3.17 12.24 -7.16
N LEU A 42 3.33 10.91 -7.22
CA LEU A 42 2.21 9.96 -7.16
C LEU A 42 1.53 9.92 -5.77
N ALA A 43 2.31 9.77 -4.70
CA ALA A 43 1.79 9.35 -3.40
C ALA A 43 1.34 10.48 -2.47
N TYR A 44 2.02 11.63 -2.51
CA TYR A 44 1.79 12.78 -1.63
C TYR A 44 1.29 14.01 -2.40
N GLY A 45 0.92 15.07 -1.68
CA GLY A 45 0.29 16.27 -2.25
C GLY A 45 -1.22 16.18 -2.16
N ASN A 46 -1.91 16.00 -3.30
CA ASN A 46 -3.34 15.66 -3.29
C ASN A 46 -3.55 14.17 -3.00
N ARG A 47 -4.79 13.70 -3.13
CA ARG A 47 -5.13 12.28 -3.13
C ARG A 47 -4.49 11.58 -4.35
N MET A 48 -3.99 10.36 -4.17
CA MET A 48 -3.35 9.58 -5.25
C MET A 48 -4.21 9.47 -6.53
N PRO A 49 -5.53 9.20 -6.48
CA PRO A 49 -6.37 9.21 -7.68
C PRO A 49 -6.39 10.55 -8.40
N SER A 50 -6.37 11.66 -7.67
CA SER A 50 -6.31 13.01 -8.23
C SER A 50 -4.97 13.27 -8.90
N ASN A 51 -3.85 12.83 -8.30
CA ASN A 51 -2.52 12.94 -8.90
C ASN A 51 -2.41 12.14 -10.20
N ILE A 52 -2.94 10.91 -10.22
CA ILE A 52 -3.01 10.04 -11.40
C ILE A 52 -3.87 10.69 -12.50
N ALA A 53 -5.00 11.30 -12.15
CA ALA A 53 -5.88 11.95 -13.12
C ALA A 53 -5.23 13.19 -13.77
N LYS A 54 -4.48 13.98 -13.00
CA LYS A 54 -3.89 15.26 -13.45
C LYS A 54 -2.53 15.12 -14.15
N SER A 55 -1.77 14.04 -13.92
CA SER A 55 -0.40 13.93 -14.42
C SER A 55 -0.11 12.60 -15.13
N LYS A 56 0.32 12.69 -16.40
CA LYS A 56 0.83 11.54 -17.17
C LYS A 56 2.07 10.93 -16.51
N LEU A 57 2.93 11.78 -15.92
CA LEU A 57 4.09 11.31 -15.17
C LEU A 57 3.66 10.49 -13.95
N ALA A 58 2.64 10.93 -13.20
CA ALA A 58 2.13 10.15 -12.07
C ALA A 58 1.66 8.74 -12.48
N LYS A 59 1.01 8.60 -13.65
CA LYS A 59 0.63 7.29 -14.20
C LYS A 59 1.85 6.40 -14.48
N LEU A 60 2.91 6.96 -15.09
CA LEU A 60 4.14 6.24 -15.38
C LEU A 60 4.87 5.76 -14.11
N LEU A 61 4.67 6.44 -12.99
CA LEU A 61 5.29 6.11 -11.70
C LEU A 61 4.60 4.95 -10.96
N ILE A 62 3.41 4.54 -11.37
CA ILE A 62 2.64 3.45 -10.74
C ILE A 62 3.44 2.13 -10.66
N PRO A 63 4.04 1.60 -11.76
CA PRO A 63 4.82 0.37 -11.69
C PRO A 63 6.02 0.49 -10.72
N PHE A 64 6.73 1.62 -10.74
CA PHE A 64 7.85 1.86 -9.83
C PHE A 64 7.41 1.92 -8.36
N TYR A 65 6.23 2.50 -8.10
CA TYR A 65 5.61 2.51 -6.78
C TYR A 65 5.29 1.10 -6.29
N ILE A 66 4.61 0.30 -7.10
CA ILE A 66 4.23 -1.08 -6.74
C ILE A 66 5.49 -1.93 -6.47
N ALA A 67 6.49 -1.87 -7.35
CA ALA A 67 7.73 -2.63 -7.19
C ALA A 67 8.51 -2.23 -5.93
N SER A 68 8.59 -0.92 -5.66
CA SER A 68 9.32 -0.40 -4.50
C SER A 68 8.59 -0.69 -3.18
N LEU A 69 7.26 -0.59 -3.19
CA LEU A 69 6.40 -0.98 -2.08
C LEU A 69 6.58 -2.47 -1.78
N LEU A 70 6.46 -3.35 -2.79
CA LEU A 70 6.68 -4.79 -2.63
C LEU A 70 8.05 -5.12 -2.05
N LYS A 71 9.12 -4.56 -2.64
CA LYS A 71 10.49 -4.77 -2.15
C LYS A 71 10.63 -4.37 -0.68
N LYS A 72 10.12 -3.20 -0.31
CA LYS A 72 10.19 -2.72 1.08
C LYS A 72 9.35 -3.59 2.01
N THR A 73 8.13 -3.96 1.62
CA THR A 73 7.25 -4.86 2.38
C THR A 73 7.94 -6.19 2.66
N LEU A 74 8.49 -6.87 1.63
CA LEU A 74 9.21 -8.13 1.82
C LEU A 74 10.45 -7.98 2.71
N THR A 75 11.17 -6.86 2.60
CA THR A 75 12.32 -6.57 3.46
C THR A 75 11.91 -6.44 4.93
N VAL A 76 10.81 -5.71 5.20
CA VAL A 76 10.28 -5.52 6.56
C VAL A 76 9.75 -6.84 7.11
N ILE A 77 8.98 -7.60 6.33
CA ILE A 77 8.48 -8.92 6.73
C ILE A 77 9.61 -9.83 7.19
N LYS A 78 10.68 -9.95 6.38
CA LYS A 78 11.82 -10.81 6.70
C LYS A 78 12.61 -10.30 7.91
N ARG A 79 12.91 -9.00 7.96
CA ARG A 79 13.78 -8.41 8.99
C ARG A 79 13.14 -8.41 10.38
N PHE A 80 11.84 -8.12 10.46
CA PHE A 80 11.12 -7.99 11.72
C PHE A 80 10.19 -9.17 12.01
N ARG A 81 10.30 -10.26 11.22
CA ARG A 81 9.52 -11.49 11.39
C ARG A 81 8.01 -11.24 11.50
N ILE A 82 7.49 -10.36 10.64
CA ILE A 82 6.08 -9.95 10.67
C ILE A 82 5.15 -11.16 10.57
N ASP A 83 4.15 -11.21 11.44
CA ASP A 83 3.18 -12.30 11.51
C ASP A 83 1.98 -12.09 10.59
N VAL A 84 1.52 -10.84 10.45
CA VAL A 84 0.33 -10.49 9.66
C VAL A 84 0.61 -9.25 8.82
N VAL A 85 0.22 -9.30 7.53
CA VAL A 85 0.31 -8.16 6.62
C VAL A 85 -1.05 -7.49 6.52
N VAL A 86 -1.09 -6.17 6.73
CA VAL A 86 -2.31 -5.37 6.56
C VAL A 86 -2.16 -4.44 5.35
N ALA A 87 -2.96 -4.66 4.31
CA ALA A 87 -3.13 -3.73 3.22
C ALA A 87 -4.22 -2.71 3.57
N PHE A 88 -3.87 -1.44 3.68
CA PHE A 88 -4.82 -0.40 4.11
C PHE A 88 -5.78 0.01 2.99
N TRP A 89 -5.35 -0.09 1.72
CA TRP A 89 -6.19 0.13 0.54
C TRP A 89 -6.23 -1.15 -0.29
N ALA A 90 -7.36 -1.44 -0.93
CA ALA A 90 -7.46 -2.57 -1.85
C ALA A 90 -6.52 -2.39 -3.06
N ILE A 91 -6.42 -1.17 -3.60
CA ILE A 91 -5.53 -0.85 -4.72
C ILE A 91 -4.78 0.47 -4.43
N PRO A 92 -3.44 0.51 -4.57
CA PRO A 92 -2.54 -0.55 -5.02
C PRO A 92 -2.01 -1.47 -3.90
N GLN A 93 -2.30 -1.19 -2.63
CA GLN A 93 -1.65 -1.90 -1.51
C GLN A 93 -2.10 -3.35 -1.40
N GLY A 94 -3.37 -3.66 -1.65
CA GLY A 94 -3.88 -5.04 -1.65
C GLY A 94 -3.19 -5.91 -2.69
N ILE A 95 -2.85 -5.38 -3.87
CA ILE A 95 -2.06 -6.11 -4.89
C ILE A 95 -0.69 -6.51 -4.33
N VAL A 96 -0.01 -5.56 -3.67
CA VAL A 96 1.27 -5.86 -3.01
C VAL A 96 1.07 -6.84 -1.84
N GLY A 97 -0.03 -6.72 -1.10
CA GLY A 97 -0.43 -7.65 -0.06
C GLY A 97 -0.51 -9.08 -0.57
N VAL A 98 -1.24 -9.32 -1.66
CA VAL A 98 -1.38 -10.64 -2.30
C VAL A 98 -0.02 -11.18 -2.74
N LEU A 99 0.78 -10.36 -3.41
CA LEU A 99 2.13 -10.76 -3.84
C LEU A 99 3.02 -11.11 -2.64
N SER A 100 2.93 -10.35 -1.55
CA SER A 100 3.69 -10.60 -0.33
C SER A 100 3.23 -11.89 0.37
N LYS A 101 1.92 -12.16 0.40
CA LYS A 101 1.34 -13.42 0.90
C LYS A 101 1.83 -14.61 0.07
N LYS A 102 1.74 -14.56 -1.26
CA LYS A 102 2.25 -15.63 -2.14
C LYS A 102 3.75 -15.89 -1.94
N THR A 103 4.53 -14.85 -1.64
CA THR A 103 5.98 -14.95 -1.42
C THR A 103 6.36 -15.45 -0.03
N THR A 104 5.61 -15.07 1.01
CA THR A 104 6.02 -15.25 2.42
C THR A 104 5.09 -16.16 3.22
N ARG A 105 3.95 -16.54 2.62
CA ARG A 105 2.84 -17.29 3.24
C ARG A 105 2.24 -16.62 4.48
N LYS A 106 2.50 -15.33 4.69
CA LYS A 106 1.91 -14.56 5.79
C LYS A 106 0.46 -14.19 5.46
N PRO A 107 -0.46 -14.31 6.43
CA PRO A 107 -1.85 -13.95 6.24
C PRO A 107 -1.98 -12.47 5.86
N LEU A 108 -2.93 -12.19 4.99
CA LEU A 108 -3.25 -10.88 4.45
C LEU A 108 -4.61 -10.43 4.95
N LEU A 109 -4.62 -9.29 5.64
CA LEU A 109 -5.83 -8.53 5.91
C LEU A 109 -5.89 -7.34 4.95
N THR A 110 -7.00 -7.20 4.24
CA THR A 110 -7.21 -6.05 3.35
C THR A 110 -8.37 -5.20 3.85
N ARG A 111 -8.12 -3.90 4.01
CA ARG A 111 -9.19 -2.91 4.23
C ARG A 111 -9.67 -2.38 2.89
N ILE A 112 -11.00 -2.25 2.76
CA ILE A 112 -11.63 -1.77 1.54
C ILE A 112 -12.50 -0.56 1.87
N PHE A 113 -12.27 0.53 1.14
CA PHE A 113 -13.11 1.72 1.25
C PHE A 113 -14.20 1.75 0.17
N PRO A 114 -15.43 2.21 0.48
CA PRO A 114 -16.51 2.33 -0.51
C PRO A 114 -16.12 3.13 -1.76
N VAL A 115 -15.27 4.16 -1.59
CA VAL A 115 -14.75 4.96 -2.71
C VAL A 115 -13.93 4.12 -3.71
N GLU A 116 -13.21 3.09 -3.25
CA GLU A 116 -12.46 2.20 -4.13
C GLU A 116 -13.40 1.34 -4.98
N LEU A 117 -14.47 0.82 -4.36
CA LEU A 117 -15.50 0.06 -5.06
C LEU A 117 -16.21 0.93 -6.11
N ALA A 118 -16.59 2.15 -5.74
CA ALA A 118 -17.26 3.09 -6.64
C ALA A 118 -16.35 3.49 -7.82
N LEU A 119 -15.07 3.78 -7.56
CA LEU A 119 -14.10 4.12 -8.60
C LEU A 119 -13.79 2.94 -9.52
N ALA A 120 -13.69 1.72 -9.00
CA ALA A 120 -13.48 0.51 -9.79
C ALA A 120 -14.71 0.18 -10.67
N LYS A 121 -15.93 0.47 -10.23
CA LYS A 121 -17.16 0.24 -11.03
C LYS A 121 -17.39 1.31 -12.10
N SER A 122 -17.07 2.57 -11.80
CA SER A 122 -17.37 3.71 -12.69
C SER A 122 -16.22 4.05 -13.64
N LYS A 123 -15.10 4.53 -13.10
CA LYS A 123 -14.03 5.21 -13.83
C LYS A 123 -12.86 4.31 -14.19
N TYR A 124 -12.55 3.32 -13.36
CA TYR A 124 -11.40 2.44 -13.51
C TYR A 124 -11.84 0.98 -13.61
N LYS A 125 -12.72 0.67 -14.57
CA LYS A 125 -13.27 -0.69 -14.78
C LYS A 125 -12.20 -1.77 -14.95
N PHE A 126 -11.04 -1.43 -15.50
CA PHE A 126 -9.90 -2.34 -15.61
C PHE A 126 -9.32 -2.77 -14.25
N CYS A 127 -9.54 -2.00 -13.17
CA CYS A 127 -9.14 -2.38 -11.81
C CYS A 127 -10.10 -3.39 -11.17
N GLN A 128 -11.28 -3.62 -11.74
CA GLN A 128 -12.28 -4.53 -11.18
C GLN A 128 -11.79 -5.98 -11.04
N PRO A 129 -11.14 -6.61 -12.04
CA PRO A 129 -10.55 -7.93 -11.87
C PRO A 129 -9.46 -7.95 -10.79
N LEU A 130 -8.62 -6.90 -10.71
CA LEU A 130 -7.58 -6.79 -9.69
C LEU A 130 -8.18 -6.71 -8.29
N LEU A 131 -9.23 -5.91 -8.11
CA LEU A 131 -9.95 -5.79 -6.86
C LEU A 131 -10.57 -7.13 -6.44
N ARG A 132 -11.21 -7.85 -7.38
CA ARG A 132 -11.77 -9.19 -7.12
C ARG A 132 -10.67 -10.17 -6.70
N ALA A 133 -9.54 -10.16 -7.38
CA ALA A 133 -8.39 -11.01 -7.03
C ALA A 133 -7.86 -10.67 -5.64
N VAL A 134 -7.74 -9.38 -5.29
CA VAL A 134 -7.33 -8.96 -3.94
C VAL A 134 -8.29 -9.45 -2.88
N ILE A 135 -9.60 -9.33 -3.11
CA ILE A 135 -10.63 -9.82 -2.18
C ILE A 135 -10.52 -11.34 -2.02
N ALA A 136 -10.46 -12.08 -3.12
CA ALA A 136 -10.41 -13.55 -3.11
C ALA A 136 -9.16 -14.11 -2.43
N GLU A 137 -8.03 -13.40 -2.53
CA GLU A 137 -6.74 -13.83 -1.99
C GLU A 137 -6.49 -13.34 -0.55
N SER A 138 -7.31 -12.40 -0.05
CA SER A 138 -7.21 -11.90 1.33
C SER A 138 -7.82 -12.91 2.29
N ASP A 139 -7.14 -13.17 3.41
CA ASP A 139 -7.65 -14.04 4.47
C ASP A 139 -8.77 -13.36 5.26
N ILE A 140 -8.66 -12.04 5.43
CA ILE A 140 -9.68 -11.21 6.08
C ILE A 140 -9.87 -9.94 5.24
N VAL A 141 -11.13 -9.61 4.99
CA VAL A 141 -11.52 -8.35 4.34
C VAL A 141 -12.34 -7.53 5.31
N ILE A 142 -11.85 -6.32 5.63
CA ILE A 142 -12.57 -5.39 6.52
C ILE A 142 -13.15 -4.25 5.68
N PRO A 143 -14.49 -4.17 5.53
CA PRO A 143 -15.13 -3.00 4.93
C PRO A 143 -15.04 -1.81 5.89
N ASN A 144 -14.80 -0.62 5.35
CA ASN A 144 -14.76 0.61 6.14
C ASN A 144 -16.16 1.26 6.25
N SER A 145 -17.14 0.49 6.74
CA SER A 145 -18.52 0.91 7.02
C SER A 145 -19.08 0.03 8.15
N ASN A 146 -19.59 0.67 9.22
CA ASN A 146 -20.46 0.03 10.21
C ASN A 146 -21.84 -0.26 9.59
#